data_AF-A0A9D7AE02-F1
#
_entry.id   AF-A0A9D7AE02-F1
#
_cell.length_a   1.000
_cell.length_b   1.000
_cell.length_c   1.000
_cell.angle_alpha   90.00
_cell.angle_beta   90.00
_cell.angle_gamma   90.00
#
_symmetry.space_group_name_H-M   'P 1'
#
loop_
_entity.id
_entity.type
_entity.pdbx_description
1 polymer ?
#
loop_
_entity_poly.entity_id
_entity_poly.type
_entity_poly.pdbx_seq_one_letter_code
_entity_poly.pdbx_strand_id
1 'polypeptide(L)' 'MKNIKIDCDSCVMKDISCHDCVVTFLLEQPQILEKQEIKAFQVLANSGLVPPLRHISG' A
#
# COMPACT_ATOMS: atom_id res chain seq x y z
N MET A 1 6.43 13.59 -12.06
CA MET A 1 6.58 12.29 -11.37
C MET A 1 6.21 11.20 -12.37
N LYS A 2 7.07 10.19 -12.59
CA LYS A 2 6.73 9.06 -13.47
C LYS A 2 5.86 8.07 -12.71
N ASN A 3 4.67 7.77 -13.22
CA ASN A 3 3.84 6.68 -12.69
C ASN A 3 4.47 5.35 -13.06
N ILE A 4 4.67 4.48 -12.06
CA ILE A 4 5.02 3.07 -12.25
C ILE A 4 3.70 2.30 -12.20
N LYS A 5 3.38 1.57 -13.28
CA LYS A 5 2.23 0.68 -13.35
C LYS A 5 2.71 -0.75 -13.19
N ILE A 6 2.18 -1.45 -12.20
CA ILE A 6 2.34 -2.90 -12.04
C ILE A 6 1.09 -3.54 -12.65
N ASP A 7 1.29 -4.49 -13.56
CA ASP A 7 0.22 -5.23 -14.21
C ASP A 7 0.35 -6.72 -13.88
N CYS A 8 -0.45 -7.17 -12.92
CA CYS A 8 -0.44 -8.57 -12.49
C CYS A 8 -1.04 -9.51 -13.53
N ASP A 9 -1.81 -9.02 -14.52
CA ASP A 9 -2.41 -9.89 -15.55
C ASP A 9 -1.41 -10.32 -16.62
N SER A 10 -0.37 -9.53 -16.87
CA SER A 10 0.73 -9.87 -17.78
C SER A 10 2.00 -10.37 -17.06
N CYS A 11 1.93 -10.57 -15.74
CA CYS A 11 3.08 -10.98 -14.93
C CYS A 11 3.43 -12.47 -15.15
N VAL A 12 4.62 -12.74 -15.69
CA VAL A 12 5.11 -14.13 -15.93
C VAL A 12 5.30 -14.95 -14.64
N MET A 13 5.39 -14.29 -13.48
CA MET A 13 5.51 -14.95 -12.17
C MET A 13 4.15 -15.24 -11.52
N LYS A 14 3.02 -14.82 -12.13
CA LYS A 14 1.66 -14.92 -11.56
C LYS A 14 1.32 -16.33 -11.08
N ASP A 15 1.66 -17.34 -11.87
CA ASP A 15 1.33 -18.74 -11.55
C ASP A 15 2.51 -19.50 -10.90
N ILE A 16 3.66 -18.84 -10.70
CA ILE A 16 4.87 -19.45 -10.17
C ILE A 16 5.08 -19.07 -8.70
N SER A 17 4.97 -17.78 -8.37
CA SER A 17 5.24 -17.30 -7.01
C SER A 17 4.50 -16.02 -6.65
N CYS A 18 3.28 -15.80 -7.17
CA CYS A 18 2.53 -14.57 -6.86
C CYS A 18 2.26 -14.40 -5.36
N HIS A 19 2.06 -15.50 -4.63
CA HIS A 19 1.91 -15.51 -3.17
C HIS A 19 3.13 -14.96 -2.40
N ASP A 20 4.31 -14.89 -3.02
CA ASP A 20 5.55 -14.36 -2.45
C ASP A 20 5.87 -12.97 -3.03
N CYS A 21 4.99 -12.42 -3.87
CA CYS A 21 5.13 -11.07 -4.39
C CYS A 21 4.69 -10.06 -3.33
N VAL A 22 5.48 -8.99 -3.12
CA VAL A 22 5.11 -7.86 -2.24
C VAL A 22 3.75 -7.25 -2.60
N VAL A 23 3.33 -7.35 -3.88
CA VAL A 23 2.04 -6.82 -4.35
C VAL A 23 0.87 -7.58 -3.74
N THR A 24 0.98 -8.90 -3.58
CA THR A 24 -0.04 -9.74 -2.96
C THR A 24 -0.24 -9.33 -1.50
N PHE A 25 0.86 -9.15 -0.76
CA PHE A 25 0.81 -8.62 0.60
C PHE A 25 0.11 -7.24 0.67
N LEU A 26 0.43 -6.34 -0.27
CA LEU A 26 -0.17 -4.99 -0.31
C LEU A 26 -1.66 -4.99 -0.67
N LEU A 27 -2.15 -5.97 -1.43
CA LEU A 27 -3.54 -6.04 -1.90
C LEU A 27 -4.44 -6.90 -1.00
N GLU A 28 -3.89 -7.93 -0.35
CA GLU A 28 -4.68 -8.89 0.44
C GLU A 28 -4.95 -8.41 1.88
N GLN A 29 -4.21 -7.42 2.37
CA GLN A 29 -4.38 -6.91 3.73
C GLN A 29 -5.15 -5.60 3.74
N PRO A 30 -6.46 -5.60 4.06
CA PRO A 30 -7.13 -4.38 4.47
C PRO A 30 -6.46 -3.89 5.77
N GLN A 31 -5.64 -2.85 5.65
CA GLN A 31 -5.08 -2.17 6.82
C GLN A 31 -6.19 -1.32 7.45
N ILE A 32 -6.90 -1.92 8.39
CA ILE A 32 -7.83 -1.19 9.24
C ILE A 32 -6.98 -0.39 10.23
N LEU A 33 -6.90 0.92 10.00
CA LEU A 33 -6.24 1.83 10.92
C LEU A 33 -7.24 2.33 11.95
N GLU A 34 -6.94 2.12 13.22
CA GLU A 34 -7.66 2.72 14.32
C GLU A 34 -7.42 4.24 14.36
N LYS A 35 -8.31 4.97 15.05
CA LYS A 35 -8.23 6.44 15.14
C LYS A 35 -6.88 6.93 15.67
N GLN A 36 -6.30 6.20 16.61
CA GLN A 36 -4.99 6.49 17.20
C GLN A 36 -3.87 6.33 16.17
N GLU A 37 -3.95 5.30 15.33
CA GLU A 37 -2.95 5.04 14.28
C GLU A 37 -3.04 6.10 13.18
N ILE A 38 -4.25 6.47 12.76
CA ILE A 38 -4.46 7.58 11.82
C ILE A 38 -3.79 8.86 12.35
N LYS A 39 -3.99 9.19 13.63
CA LYS A 39 -3.36 10.35 14.27
C LYS A 39 -1.83 10.24 14.29
N ALA A 40 -1.29 9.07 14.60
CA ALA A 40 0.15 8.85 14.58
C ALA A 40 0.73 9.08 13.17
N PHE A 41 0.11 8.50 12.14
CA PHE A 41 0.51 8.72 10.75
C PHE A 41 0.40 10.19 10.32
N GLN A 42 -0.62 10.92 10.78
CA GLN A 42 -0.74 12.36 10.53
C GLN A 42 0.42 13.15 11.13
N VAL A 43 0.84 12.84 12.36
CA VAL A 43 2.00 13.49 13.00
C VAL A 43 3.27 13.24 12.19
N LEU A 44 3.49 11.99 11.77
CA LEU A 44 4.65 11.61 10.96
C LEU A 44 4.62 12.26 9.57
N ALA A 45 3.44 12.40 8.96
CA ALA A 45 3.30 13.04 7.66
C ALA A 45 3.55 14.55 7.76
N ASN A 46 3.02 15.20 8.81
CA ASN A 46 3.23 16.63 9.05
C ASN A 46 4.70 16.98 9.33
N SER A 47 5.48 16.03 9.87
CA SER A 47 6.93 16.19 10.05
C SER A 47 7.76 15.75 8.83
N GLY A 48 7.12 15.26 7.77
CA GLY A 48 7.80 14.83 6.54
C GLY A 48 8.49 13.47 6.62
N LEU A 49 8.23 12.68 7.66
CA LEU A 49 8.83 11.35 7.85
C LEU A 49 8.16 10.27 7.01
N VAL A 50 6.89 10.45 6.64
CA VAL A 50 6.13 9.54 5.77
C VAL A 50 5.24 10.32 4.81
N PRO A 51 4.83 9.73 3.67
CA PRO A 51 3.81 10.33 2.82
C PRO A 51 2.46 10.47 3.54
N PRO A 52 1.62 11.46 3.20
CA PRO A 52 0.24 11.54 3.71
C PRO A 52 -0.55 10.27 3.38
N LEU A 53 -1.46 9.88 4.28
CA LEU A 53 -2.39 8.78 4.03
C LEU A 53 -3.20 9.05 2.75
N ARG A 54 -3.17 8.10 1.81
CA ARG A 54 -3.89 8.18 0.52
C ARG A 54 -5.08 7.21 0.46
N HIS A 55 -5.45 6.62 1.59
CA HIS A 55 -6.59 5.73 1.66
C HIS A 55 -7.86 6.53 1.36
N ILE A 56 -8.66 6.04 0.42
CA ILE A 56 -10.00 6.54 0.16
C ILE A 56 -10.91 5.79 1.14
N SER A 57 -11.46 6.49 2.13
CA SER A 57 -12.52 5.92 2.96
C SER A 57 -13.75 5.77 2.07
N GLY A 58 -14.13 4.51 1.81
CA GLY A 58 -15.46 4.15 1.30
C GLY A 58 -16.41 3.98 2.47
#